data_AF-A0A365ZB59-F1
#
_entry.id   AF-A0A365ZB59-F1
#
_cell.length_a   1.000
_cell.length_b   1.000
_cell.length_c   1.000
_cell.angle_alpha   90.00
_cell.angle_beta   90.00
_cell.angle_gamma   90.00
#
_symmetry.space_group_name_H-M   'P 1'
#
loop_
_entity.id
_entity.type
_entity.pdbx_description
1 polymer ?
#
loop_
_entity_poly.entity_id
_entity_poly.type
_entity_poly.pdbx_seq_one_letter_code
_entity_poly.pdbx_strand_id
1 'polypeptide(L)'
;MTDTREEIDQHRRFIAILCTVMWLAAYAGEWDTHAKYKTMRREVSEALRAVVETGLSNDTLTRDEAARALSPIASLETARVF
;
A
#
# COMPACT_ATOMS: atom_id res chain seq x y z
N MET A 1 19.13 9.64 6.43
CA MET A 1 18.65 8.41 5.77
C MET A 1 17.38 7.83 6.39
N THR A 2 16.70 8.56 7.28
CA THR A 2 15.45 8.17 7.96
C THR A 2 14.20 8.38 7.11
N ASP A 3 14.25 9.34 6.16
CA ASP A 3 13.11 9.83 5.39
C ASP A 3 12.43 8.73 4.53
N THR A 4 13.20 8.00 3.71
CA THR A 4 12.66 6.94 2.84
C THR A 4 11.98 5.80 3.62
N ARG A 5 12.52 5.42 4.78
CA ARG A 5 11.94 4.33 5.60
C ARG A 5 10.66 4.78 6.29
N GLU A 6 10.62 6.03 6.77
CA GLU A 6 9.44 6.64 7.37
C GLU A 6 8.32 6.79 6.33
N GLU A 7 8.65 7.27 5.12
CA GLU A 7 7.72 7.39 4.01
C GLU A 7 7.14 6.02 3.61
N ILE A 8 7.98 4.97 3.52
CA ILE A 8 7.52 3.60 3.28
C ILE A 8 6.55 3.13 4.36
N ASP A 9 6.87 3.35 5.63
CA ASP A 9 6.01 2.93 6.75
C ASP A 9 4.68 3.68 6.75
N GLN A 10 4.69 4.99 6.47
CA GLN A 10 3.50 5.81 6.33
C GLN A 10 2.57 5.26 5.22
N HIS A 11 3.10 5.00 4.03
CA HIS A 11 2.31 4.45 2.92
C HIS A 11 1.73 3.08 3.26
N ARG A 12 2.51 2.20 3.90
CA ARG A 12 2.04 0.88 4.35
C ARG A 12 0.90 0.98 5.36
N ARG A 13 1.01 1.88 6.35
CA ARG A 13 -0.07 2.14 7.32
C ARG A 13 -1.32 2.66 6.61
N PHE A 14 -1.16 3.56 5.64
CA PHE A 14 -2.29 4.12 4.92
C PHE A 14 -3.01 3.08 4.05
N ILE A 15 -2.27 2.19 3.38
CA ILE A 15 -2.84 1.04 2.64
C ILE A 15 -3.64 0.12 3.57
N ALA A 16 -3.13 -0.17 4.78
CA ALA A 16 -3.84 -1.00 5.74
C ALA A 16 -5.16 -0.35 6.21
N ILE A 17 -5.14 0.95 6.51
CA ILE A 17 -6.34 1.73 6.88
C ILE A 17 -7.35 1.68 5.72
N LEU A 18 -6.91 1.93 4.48
CA LEU A 18 -7.77 1.90 3.29
C LEU A 18 -8.45 0.54 3.11
N CYS A 19 -7.74 -0.57 3.36
CA CYS A 19 -8.35 -1.90 3.31
C CYS A 19 -9.49 -2.06 4.34
N THR A 20 -9.29 -1.56 5.56
CA THR A 20 -10.31 -1.62 6.62
C THR A 20 -11.54 -0.78 6.28
N VAL A 21 -11.36 0.47 5.85
CA VAL A 21 -12.50 1.35 5.55
C VAL A 21 -13.23 0.93 4.27
N MET A 22 -12.53 0.33 3.30
CA MET A 22 -13.18 -0.33 2.16
C MET A 22 -14.11 -1.45 2.62
N TRP A 23 -13.64 -2.31 3.52
CA TRP A 23 -14.46 -3.41 4.04
C TRP A 23 -15.69 -2.88 4.80
N LEU A 24 -15.53 -1.84 5.63
CA LEU A 24 -16.64 -1.20 6.33
C LEU A 24 -17.66 -0.57 5.36
N ALA A 25 -17.19 0.13 4.33
CA ALA A 25 -18.06 0.73 3.32
C ALA A 25 -18.86 -0.34 2.55
N ALA A 26 -18.21 -1.45 2.17
CA ALA A 26 -18.90 -2.57 1.53
C ALA A 26 -19.94 -3.21 2.46
N TYR A 27 -19.60 -3.38 3.75
CA TYR A 27 -20.51 -3.90 4.76
C TYR A 27 -21.74 -2.99 4.98
N ALA A 28 -21.55 -1.67 4.93
CA ALA A 28 -22.62 -0.67 5.03
C ALA A 28 -23.43 -0.49 3.73
N GLY A 29 -23.05 -1.15 2.63
CA GLY A 29 -23.68 -0.95 1.31
C GLY A 29 -23.33 0.38 0.64
N GLU A 30 -22.30 1.09 1.12
CA GLU A 30 -21.82 2.35 0.57
C GLU A 30 -20.85 2.12 -0.60
N TRP A 31 -21.39 1.75 -1.76
CA TRP A 31 -20.58 1.34 -2.92
C TRP A 31 -19.74 2.47 -3.50
N ASP A 32 -20.23 3.72 -3.49
CA ASP A 32 -19.47 4.89 -3.95
C ASP A 32 -18.28 5.17 -3.04
N THR A 33 -18.48 5.11 -1.72
CA THR A 33 -17.43 5.23 -0.71
C THR A 33 -16.39 4.10 -0.87
N HIS A 34 -16.85 2.87 -1.07
CA HIS A 34 -15.96 1.73 -1.34
C HIS A 34 -15.13 1.93 -2.62
N ALA A 35 -15.75 2.40 -3.71
CA ALA A 35 -15.07 2.69 -4.97
C ALA A 35 -14.02 3.79 -4.80
N LYS A 36 -14.34 4.86 -4.07
CA LYS A 36 -13.41 5.93 -3.71
C LYS A 36 -12.18 5.38 -2.98
N TYR A 37 -12.38 4.61 -1.91
CA TYR A 37 -11.26 4.04 -1.16
C TYR A 37 -10.45 3.01 -1.95
N LYS A 38 -11.09 2.27 -2.86
CA LYS A 38 -10.40 1.37 -3.80
C LYS A 38 -9.44 2.15 -4.70
N THR A 39 -9.88 3.28 -5.26
CA THR A 39 -9.04 4.16 -6.09
C THR A 39 -7.87 4.71 -5.29
N MET A 40 -8.12 5.25 -4.09
CA MET A 40 -7.06 5.77 -3.21
C MET A 40 -6.04 4.68 -2.84
N ARG A 41 -6.49 3.44 -2.56
CA ARG A 41 -5.58 2.33 -2.23
C ARG A 41 -4.61 2.04 -3.38
N ARG A 42 -5.10 2.09 -4.62
CA ARG A 42 -4.26 1.87 -5.82
C ARG A 42 -3.21 2.97 -5.95
N GLU A 43 -3.62 4.24 -5.86
CA GLU A 43 -2.70 5.39 -5.95
C GLU A 43 -1.58 5.31 -4.91
N VAL A 44 -1.93 4.98 -3.66
CA VAL A 44 -0.94 4.86 -2.56
C VAL A 44 -0.03 3.64 -2.76
N SER A 45 -0.53 2.56 -3.35
CA SER A 45 0.28 1.38 -3.67
C SER A 45 1.29 1.67 -4.79
N GLU A 46 0.90 2.46 -5.79
CA GLU A 46 1.78 2.96 -6.85
C GLU A 46 2.84 3.91 -6.29
N ALA A 47 2.45 4.84 -5.42
CA ALA A 47 3.38 5.74 -4.74
C ALA A 47 4.41 4.97 -3.90
N LEU A 48 3.97 3.97 -3.12
CA LEU A 48 4.91 3.14 -2.36
C LEU A 48 5.89 2.40 -3.28
N ARG A 49 5.42 1.84 -4.41
CA ARG A 49 6.29 1.17 -5.37
C ARG A 49 7.36 2.13 -5.89
N ALA A 50 6.98 3.35 -6.26
CA ALA A 50 7.92 4.37 -6.73
C ALA A 50 8.96 4.76 -5.66
N VAL A 51 8.55 4.91 -4.40
CA VAL A 51 9.48 5.22 -3.28
C VAL A 51 10.46 4.07 -3.06
N VAL A 52 9.99 2.82 -3.10
CA VAL A 52 10.84 1.62 -2.94
C VAL A 52 11.82 1.48 -4.10
N GLU A 53 11.37 1.67 -5.35
CA GLU A 53 12.23 1.63 -6.55
C GLU A 53 13.30 2.73 -6.52
N THR A 54 12.92 3.94 -6.10
CA THR A 54 13.86 5.06 -5.90
C THR A 54 14.87 4.73 -4.80
N GLY A 55 14.42 4.15 -3.69
CA GLY A 55 15.29 3.75 -2.58
C GLY A 55 16.28 2.64 -2.96
N LEU A 56 15.86 1.69 -3.81
CA LEU A 56 16.76 0.69 -4.40
C LEU A 56 17.78 1.32 -5.35
N SER A 57 17.35 2.25 -6.21
CA SER A 57 18.20 2.87 -7.23
C SER A 57 19.28 3.77 -6.62
N ASN A 58 18.98 4.35 -5.45
CA ASN A 58 19.90 5.22 -4.71
C ASN A 58 20.72 4.48 -3.63
N ASP A 59 20.70 3.15 -3.60
CA ASP A 59 21.35 2.30 -2.59
C ASP A 59 20.97 2.65 -1.12
N THR A 60 19.80 3.26 -0.89
CA THR A 60 19.31 3.59 0.47
C THR A 60 18.51 2.45 1.11
N LEU A 61 18.09 1.48 0.29
CA LEU A 61 17.43 0.23 0.68
C LEU A 61 18.17 -0.97 0.09
N THR A 62 18.25 -2.04 0.87
CA THR A 62 18.63 -3.36 0.38
C THR A 62 17.49 -4.02 -0.40
N ARG A 63 17.82 -4.99 -1.27
CA ARG A 63 16.80 -5.80 -1.98
C ARG A 63 15.83 -6.50 -1.03
N ASP A 64 16.32 -6.98 0.11
CA ASP A 64 15.48 -7.63 1.13
C ASP A 64 14.57 -6.63 1.85
N GLU A 65 15.02 -5.40 2.11
CA GLU A 65 14.17 -4.35 2.65
C GLU A 65 13.09 -3.93 1.65
N ALA A 66 13.44 -3.77 0.37
CA ALA A 66 12.47 -3.45 -0.67
C ALA A 66 11.42 -4.57 -0.84
N ALA A 67 11.85 -5.83 -0.86
CA ALA A 67 10.94 -6.98 -0.92
C ALA A 67 10.01 -7.02 0.30
N ARG A 68 10.54 -6.77 1.50
CA ARG A 68 9.72 -6.68 2.73
C ARG A 68 8.78 -5.48 2.71
N ALA A 69 9.21 -4.33 2.18
CA ALA A 69 8.39 -3.12 2.05
C ALA A 69 7.17 -3.36 1.16
N LEU A 70 7.29 -4.22 0.15
CA LEU A 70 6.20 -4.57 -0.78
C LEU A 70 5.39 -5.81 -0.34
N SER A 71 5.92 -6.65 0.56
CA SER A 71 5.21 -7.78 1.17
C SER A 71 4.46 -7.31 2.43
N PRO A 72 3.15 -6.97 2.38
CA PRO A 72 1.99 -7.82 2.08
C PRO A 72 0.94 -7.10 1.19
N ILE A 73 1.40 -6.27 0.27
CA ILE A 73 0.55 -5.58 -0.70
C ILE A 73 0.21 -6.53 -1.86
N ALA A 74 1.17 -7.39 -2.23
CA ALA A 74 1.00 -8.42 -3.24
C ALA A 74 -0.04 -9.50 -2.86
N SER A 75 -0.17 -9.87 -1.58
CA SER A 75 -1.16 -10.89 -1.15
C SER A 75 -2.58 -10.34 -0.99
N LEU A 76 -2.74 -9.03 -0.80
CA LEU A 76 -4.06 -8.39 -0.68
C LEU A 76 -4.74 -8.15 -2.04
N GLU A 77 -3.99 -8.14 -3.15
CA GLU A 77 -4.58 -8.22 -4.49
C GLU A 77 -5.15 -9.61 -4.80
N THR A 78 -4.57 -10.67 -4.24
CA THR A 78 -4.96 -12.06 -4.50
C THR A 78 -5.96 -12.63 -3.49
N ALA A 79 -6.02 -12.11 -2.27
CA ALA A 79 -6.93 -12.59 -1.22
C ALA A 79 -8.43 -12.29 -1.46
N ARG A 80 -8.79 -11.65 -2.60
CA ARG A 80 -10.19 -11.40 -3.00
C ARG A 80 -10.62 -12.14 -4.29
N VAL A 81 -9.82 -13.10 -4.76
CA VAL A 81 -10.16 -13.96 -5.91
C VAL A 81 -10.80 -15.30 -5.48
N PHE A 82 -11.01 -15.53 -4.17
CA PHE A 82 -11.72 -16.70 -3.64
C PHE A 82 -12.83 -16.29 -2.69
#